data_AF-A0A644ZJP4-F1
#
_entry.id   AF-A0A644ZJP4-F1
#
_cell.length_a   1.000
_cell.length_b   1.000
_cell.length_c   1.000
_cell.angle_alpha   90.00
_cell.angle_beta   90.00
_cell.angle_gamma   90.00
#
_symmetry.space_group_name_H-M   'P 1'
#
loop_
_entity.id
_entity.type
_entity.pdbx_description
1 polymer ?
#
loop_
_entity_poly.entity_id
_entity_poly.type
_entity_poly.pdbx_seq_one_letter_code
_entity_poly.pdbx_strand_id
1 'polypeptide(L)'
;MALVFIISVGSIMYFKCISDASKDKPRFDTLRKIGTNQEYLNKSIYKQVGIFFLFPAIVAIVHSSVASYAVTNLFNQDGRFSTIITIIIFSVIYLVYYLLTSKKYISLTK
;
A
#
# COMPACT_ATOMS: atom_id res chain seq x y z
N MET A 1 -11.45 -5.97 15.69
CA MET A 1 -10.08 -5.41 15.87
C MET A 1 -9.30 -5.31 14.56
N ALA A 2 -9.29 -6.33 13.68
CA ALA A 2 -8.55 -6.29 12.41
C ALA A 2 -8.87 -5.07 11.53
N LEU A 3 -10.16 -4.73 11.33
CA LEU A 3 -10.55 -3.57 10.52
C LEU A 3 -9.94 -2.24 11.01
N VAL A 4 -9.96 -2.01 12.33
CA VAL A 4 -9.39 -0.79 12.93
C VAL A 4 -7.90 -0.73 12.64
N PHE A 5 -7.17 -1.83 12.83
CA PHE A 5 -5.73 -1.90 12.56
C PHE A 5 -5.41 -1.63 11.08
N ILE A 6 -6.18 -2.21 10.15
CA ILE A 6 -6.00 -1.99 8.71
C ILE A 6 -6.21 -0.52 8.36
N ILE A 7 -7.27 0.10 8.87
CA ILE A 7 -7.56 1.52 8.65
C ILE A 7 -6.45 2.40 9.25
N SER A 8 -5.97 2.08 10.46
CA SER A 8 -4.86 2.81 11.09
C SER A 8 -3.59 2.72 10.26
N VAL A 9 -3.15 1.53 9.85
CA VAL A 9 -1.95 1.34 9.03
C VAL A 9 -2.09 2.00 7.67
N GLY A 10 -3.25 1.87 7.02
CA GLY A 10 -3.54 2.54 5.75
C GLY A 10 -3.46 4.06 5.87
N SER A 11 -3.98 4.62 6.97
CA SER A 11 -3.93 6.06 7.24
C SER A 11 -2.50 6.53 7.53
N ILE A 12 -1.74 5.79 8.34
CA ILE A 12 -0.32 6.07 8.60
C ILE A 12 0.46 6.11 7.28
N MET A 13 0.26 5.11 6.42
CA MET A 13 0.94 5.07 5.13
C MET A 13 0.53 6.20 4.19
N TYR A 14 -0.76 6.52 4.14
CA TYR A 14 -1.28 7.66 3.39
C TYR A 14 -0.61 8.97 3.80
N PHE A 15 -0.57 9.27 5.10
CA PHE A 15 0.06 10.49 5.60
C PHE A 15 1.57 10.52 5.40
N LYS A 16 2.25 9.37 5.58
CA LYS A 16 3.68 9.23 5.30
C LYS A 16 4.00 9.58 3.85
N CYS A 17 3.31 8.96 2.89
CA CYS A 17 3.55 9.20 1.47
C CYS A 17 3.23 10.65 1.08
N ILE A 18 2.19 11.26 1.65
CA ILE A 18 1.87 12.68 1.40
C ILE A 18 2.94 13.61 1.96
N SER A 19 3.49 13.29 3.15
CA SER A 19 4.63 14.04 3.70
C SER A 19 5.85 13.95 2.78
N ASP A 20 6.12 12.77 2.23
CA ASP A 20 7.22 12.54 1.30
C ASP A 20 6.98 13.25 -0.05
N ALA A 21 5.73 13.31 -0.54
CA ALA A 21 5.37 14.07 -1.74
C ALA A 21 5.74 15.56 -1.64
N SER A 22 5.49 16.18 -0.48
CA SER A 22 5.87 17.57 -0.22
C SER A 22 7.38 17.78 -0.27
N LYS A 23 8.18 16.81 0.19
CA LYS A 23 9.64 16.85 0.16
C LYS A 23 10.19 16.62 -1.25
N ASP A 24 9.54 15.75 -2.03
CA ASP A 24 9.95 15.42 -3.39
C ASP A 24 9.55 16.48 -4.42
N LYS A 25 8.59 17.36 -4.11
CA LYS A 25 8.08 18.37 -5.06
C LYS A 25 9.20 19.19 -5.76
N PRO A 26 10.18 19.80 -5.06
CA PRO A 26 11.24 20.57 -5.72
C PRO A 26 12.08 19.73 -6.70
N ARG A 27 12.24 18.44 -6.42
CA ARG A 27 12.95 17.50 -7.29
C ARG A 27 12.13 17.20 -8.55
N PHE A 28 10.83 16.96 -8.42
CA PHE A 28 9.93 16.79 -9.57
C PHE A 28 9.86 18.06 -10.43
N ASP A 29 9.85 19.25 -9.82
CA ASP A 29 9.88 20.53 -10.54
C ASP A 29 11.19 20.71 -11.32
N THR A 30 12.32 20.31 -10.74
CA THR A 30 13.63 20.34 -11.42
C THR A 30 13.64 19.39 -12.63
N LEU A 31 13.14 18.16 -12.47
CA LEU A 31 13.02 17.19 -13.56
C LEU A 31 12.11 17.70 -14.69
N ARG A 32 11.04 18.44 -14.34
CA ARG A 32 10.14 19.05 -15.33
C ARG A 32 10.83 20.17 -16.10
N LYS A 33 11.64 21.00 -15.44
CA LYS A 33 12.42 22.09 -16.08
C LYS A 33 13.44 21.60 -17.11
N ILE A 34 14.00 20.40 -16.92
CA ILE A 34 14.93 19.78 -17.89
C ILE A 34 14.21 18.98 -18.99
N GLY A 35 12.88 19.08 -19.08
CA GLY A 35 12.09 18.49 -20.17
C GLY A 35 11.63 17.05 -19.94
N THR A 36 11.65 16.53 -18.70
CA THR A 36 11.16 15.18 -18.42
C THR A 36 9.65 15.10 -18.68
N ASN A 37 9.22 14.12 -19.48
CA ASN A 37 7.80 13.92 -19.78
C ASN A 37 7.02 13.56 -18.50
N GLN A 38 5.88 14.24 -18.30
CA GLN A 38 4.99 14.08 -17.13
C GLN A 38 4.49 12.64 -16.94
N GLU A 39 4.33 11.87 -18.02
CA GLU A 39 3.94 10.46 -17.93
C GLU A 39 4.99 9.62 -17.18
N TYR A 40 6.28 9.87 -17.45
CA TYR A 40 7.38 9.19 -16.75
C TYR A 40 7.45 9.59 -15.28
N LEU A 41 7.20 10.86 -14.95
CA LEU A 41 7.13 11.33 -13.58
C LEU A 41 5.99 10.64 -12.82
N ASN A 42 4.78 10.60 -13.41
CA ASN A 42 3.63 9.94 -12.81
C ASN A 42 3.88 8.43 -12.62
N LYS A 43 4.45 7.75 -13.62
CA LYS A 43 4.80 6.33 -13.55
C LYS A 43 5.80 6.04 -12.42
N SER A 44 6.76 6.96 -12.20
CA SER A 44 7.73 6.85 -11.12
C SER A 44 7.05 6.96 -9.75
N ILE A 45 6.10 7.88 -9.59
CA ILE A 45 5.32 8.04 -8.36
C ILE A 45 4.49 6.78 -8.08
N TYR A 46 3.77 6.25 -9.07
CA TYR A 46 3.00 5.00 -8.89
C TYR A 46 3.90 3.83 -8.45
N LYS A 47 5.11 3.72 -9.00
CA LYS A 47 6.08 2.69 -8.57
C LYS A 47 6.56 2.92 -7.14
N GLN A 48 6.94 4.15 -6.78
CA GLN A 48 7.43 4.49 -5.44
C GLN A 48 6.36 4.20 -4.39
N VAL A 49 5.16 4.75 -4.56
CA VAL A 49 4.02 4.49 -3.66
C VAL A 49 3.66 3.01 -3.66
N GLY A 50 3.68 2.36 -4.82
CA GLY A 50 3.37 0.94 -4.96
C GLY A 50 4.28 0.04 -4.14
N ILE A 51 5.59 0.29 -4.15
CA ILE A 51 6.56 -0.49 -3.35
C ILE A 51 6.24 -0.36 -1.85
N PHE A 52 5.92 0.85 -1.36
CA PHE A 52 5.59 1.07 0.05
C PHE A 52 4.30 0.38 0.49
N PHE A 53 3.32 0.21 -0.39
CA PHE A 53 2.05 -0.47 -0.08
C PHE A 53 2.13 -1.99 -0.32
N LEU A 54 2.86 -2.45 -1.34
CA LEU A 54 2.99 -3.87 -1.66
C LEU A 54 3.80 -4.61 -0.61
N PHE A 55 4.86 -4.02 -0.07
CA PHE A 55 5.72 -4.70 0.89
C PHE A 55 4.97 -5.11 2.17
N PRO A 56 4.25 -4.22 2.88
CA PRO A 56 3.41 -4.62 4.01
C PRO A 56 2.30 -5.60 3.65
N ALA A 57 1.70 -5.46 2.45
CA ALA A 57 0.63 -6.34 2.00
C ALA A 57 1.12 -7.79 1.81
N ILE A 58 2.28 -7.97 1.19
CA ILE A 58 2.91 -9.29 1.01
C ILE A 58 3.22 -9.91 2.37
N VAL A 59 3.83 -9.14 3.27
CA VAL A 59 4.15 -9.61 4.64
C VAL A 59 2.88 -10.05 5.37
N ALA A 60 1.79 -9.27 5.29
CA ALA A 60 0.52 -9.61 5.90
C ALA A 60 -0.05 -10.93 5.34
N ILE A 61 -0.08 -11.09 4.01
CA ILE A 61 -0.59 -12.30 3.35
C ILE A 61 0.23 -13.53 3.72
N VAL A 62 1.55 -13.43 3.69
CA VAL A 62 2.45 -14.53 4.07
C VAL A 62 2.25 -14.89 5.53
N HIS A 63 2.23 -13.89 6.42
CA HIS A 63 2.06 -14.10 7.86
C HIS A 63 0.71 -14.75 8.17
N SER A 64 -0.39 -14.27 7.58
CA SER A 64 -1.72 -14.86 7.73
C SER A 64 -1.78 -16.30 7.20
N SER A 65 -1.12 -16.59 6.09
CA SER A 65 -1.10 -17.95 5.51
C SER A 65 -0.34 -18.94 6.40
N VAL A 66 0.84 -18.55 6.91
CA VAL A 66 1.64 -19.37 7.81
C VAL A 66 0.92 -19.58 9.14
N ALA A 67 0.31 -18.53 9.71
CA ALA A 67 -0.47 -18.63 10.93
C ALA A 67 -1.67 -19.57 10.75
N SER A 68 -2.40 -19.45 9.63
CA SER A 68 -3.51 -20.34 9.32
C SER A 68 -3.07 -21.80 9.21
N TYR A 69 -1.92 -22.07 8.56
CA TYR A 69 -1.37 -23.42 8.46
C TYR A 69 -1.00 -23.99 9.84
N ALA A 70 -0.33 -23.19 10.69
CA ALA A 70 0.05 -23.61 12.03
C ALA A 70 -1.18 -23.93 12.91
N VAL A 71 -2.22 -23.09 12.86
CA VAL A 71 -3.47 -23.32 13.61
C VAL A 71 -4.18 -24.58 13.13
N THR A 72 -4.30 -24.79 11.82
CA THR A 72 -4.91 -26.01 11.28
C THR A 72 -4.14 -27.26 11.70
N ASN A 73 -2.80 -27.22 11.69
CA ASN A 73 -1.99 -28.36 12.12
C ASN A 73 -2.08 -28.65 13.64
N LEU A 74 -2.15 -27.61 14.47
CA LEU A 74 -2.19 -27.77 15.94
C LEU A 74 -3.56 -28.16 16.47
N PHE A 75 -4.63 -27.64 15.88
CA PHE A 75 -6.00 -27.78 16.41
C PHE A 75 -6.93 -28.60 15.49
N ASN A 76 -6.44 -29.07 14.36
CA ASN A 76 -7.20 -29.81 13.34
C ASN A 76 -8.47 -29.05 12.86
N GLN A 77 -8.42 -27.73 12.90
CA GLN A 77 -9.50 -26.84 12.45
C GLN A 77 -9.15 -26.23 11.09
N ASP A 78 -10.01 -26.44 10.08
CA ASP A 78 -9.81 -25.85 8.75
C ASP A 78 -10.32 -24.39 8.73
N GLY A 79 -9.39 -23.45 8.84
CA GLY A 79 -9.65 -22.01 8.79
C GLY A 79 -9.47 -21.37 7.41
N ARG A 80 -9.18 -22.15 6.36
CA ARG A 80 -8.74 -21.61 5.06
C ARG A 80 -9.73 -20.64 4.44
N PHE A 81 -11.03 -20.93 4.53
CA PHE A 81 -12.08 -20.05 3.99
C PHE A 81 -12.07 -18.68 4.68
N SER A 82 -11.94 -18.64 6.00
CA SER A 82 -11.87 -17.40 6.78
C SER A 82 -10.61 -16.59 6.45
N THR A 83 -9.47 -17.26 6.29
CA THR A 83 -8.20 -16.64 5.89
C THR A 83 -8.29 -16.00 4.51
N ILE A 84 -8.88 -16.70 3.53
CA ILE A 84 -9.06 -16.19 2.16
C ILE A 84 -9.96 -14.94 2.16
N ILE A 85 -11.10 -14.98 2.86
CA ILE A 85 -12.01 -13.82 2.96
C ILE A 85 -11.27 -12.63 3.57
N THR A 86 -10.50 -12.85 4.64
CA THR A 86 -9.74 -11.79 5.31
C THR A 86 -8.70 -11.17 4.39
N ILE A 87 -7.95 -11.99 3.63
CA ILE A 87 -6.98 -11.52 2.64
C ILE A 87 -7.65 -10.68 1.55
N ILE A 88 -8.83 -11.10 1.07
CA ILE A 88 -9.57 -10.35 0.05
C ILE A 88 -10.00 -8.98 0.59
N ILE A 89 -10.63 -8.94 1.78
CA ILE A 89 -11.07 -7.68 2.40
C ILE A 89 -9.88 -6.74 2.63
N PHE A 90 -8.79 -7.27 3.19
CA PHE A 90 -7.56 -6.53 3.38
C PHE A 90 -7.04 -5.95 2.06
N SER A 91 -6.93 -6.77 1.01
CA SER A 91 -6.40 -6.37 -0.29
C SER A 91 -7.23 -5.27 -0.96
N VAL A 92 -8.57 -5.36 -0.87
CA VAL A 92 -9.48 -4.33 -1.40
C VAL A 92 -9.24 -3.00 -0.69
N ILE A 93 -9.20 -3.00 0.65
CA ILE A 93 -8.99 -1.77 1.42
C ILE A 93 -7.61 -1.18 1.12
N TYR A 94 -6.55 -2.02 1.10
CA TYR A 94 -5.19 -1.57 0.79
C TYR A 94 -5.07 -0.99 -0.62
N LEU A 95 -5.75 -1.58 -1.60
CA LEU A 95 -5.79 -1.07 -2.97
C LEU A 95 -6.46 0.31 -3.04
N VAL A 96 -7.56 0.51 -2.30
CA VAL A 96 -8.21 1.84 -2.20
C VAL A 96 -7.24 2.87 -1.65
N TYR A 97 -6.55 2.57 -0.54
CA TYR A 97 -5.54 3.48 0.02
C TYR A 97 -4.40 3.76 -0.96
N TYR A 98 -3.89 2.75 -1.67
CA TYR A 98 -2.85 2.92 -2.68
C TYR A 98 -3.29 3.90 -3.79
N LEU A 99 -4.50 3.73 -4.31
CA LEU A 99 -5.04 4.59 -5.38
C LEU A 99 -5.25 6.03 -4.88
N LEU A 100 -5.82 6.20 -3.69
CA LEU A 100 -6.01 7.52 -3.07
C LEU A 100 -4.68 8.23 -2.85
N THR A 101 -3.71 7.51 -2.28
CA THR A 101 -2.37 8.02 -2.00
C THR A 101 -1.66 8.42 -3.28
N SER A 102 -1.64 7.55 -4.30
CA SER A 102 -0.96 7.82 -5.57
C SER A 102 -1.53 9.03 -6.29
N LYS A 103 -2.87 9.15 -6.36
CA LYS A 103 -3.54 10.32 -6.95
C LYS A 103 -3.21 11.60 -6.19
N LYS A 104 -3.23 11.56 -4.86
CA LYS A 104 -2.92 12.73 -4.04
C LYS A 104 -1.45 13.12 -4.13
N TYR A 105 -0.54 12.15 -4.16
CA TYR A 105 0.90 12.36 -4.36
C TYR A 105 1.17 13.12 -5.65
N ILE A 106 0.62 12.62 -6.77
CA ILE A 106 0.76 13.27 -8.09
C ILE A 106 0.25 14.71 -8.04
N SER A 107 -0.91 14.95 -7.42
CA SER A 107 -1.49 16.29 -7.30
C SER A 107 -0.63 17.26 -6.48
N LEU A 108 0.17 16.78 -5.53
CA LEU A 108 1.04 17.61 -4.69
C LEU A 108 2.39 17.90 -5.35
N THR A 109 2.88 16.99 -6.19
CA THR A 109 4.14 17.13 -6.94
C THR A 109 3.99 17.72 -8.34
N LYS A 110 2.76 18.02 -8.74
CA LYS A 110 2.46 18.72 -9.99
C LYS A 110 2.73 20.21 -9.83
#